data_AF-A0A7S3NSE8-F1
#
_entry.id   AF-A0A7S3NSE8-F1
#
_cell.length_a   1.000
_cell.length_b   1.000
_cell.length_c   1.000
_cell.angle_alpha   90.00
_cell.angle_beta   90.00
_cell.angle_gamma   90.00
#
_symmetry.space_group_name_H-M   'P 1'
#
loop_
_entity.id
_entity.type
_entity.pdbx_description
1 polymer ?
#
loop_
_entity_poly.entity_id
_entity_poly.type
_entity_poly.pdbx_seq_one_letter_code
_entity_poly.pdbx_strand_id
1 'polypeptide(L)'
;ENNLERLRKKLKFNALWINYDLPKSTVFKECGDQKDKERLSETYSYIPGDAYCQFNTDVMSGYFPNNFTSEDLSTGLNLYPLSGIMQSKYTYEYLRNYMKKRPLVVSKRSFPGSGQYAGTWIGDNKASWKALRMSIPAIMTYHMYGIPFVGLSIQAFFILSDSSYICEYSSGTSEELCIRLHQLASFMPLTWNHNSKITVSLENTTATDFAKESAQNALRLKEELILFHYSLLLKCIVGIKGQESKSECAYITPLGYHYSPSKNESIDIYDIKDQFMFGNALLVNPVVNNDEKQKKIYFPEDTFYDFYTGKLVEERDAEVLVPVVIEHIPVYFRGGHTIPMVQLHNNSNIDLHIALKKSVEASGRTVYRSNGVYILDDGESLHSYISSMMYYISIEVTYAPPDSMVVKIVPHKPKSGTSQYLYLTKYKTISNLFLYGYEFLIGQEP
;
A
#
# COMPACT_ATOMS: atom_id res chain seq x y z
N GLU A 1 -32.12 15.22 -10.72
CA GLU A 1 -30.73 15.64 -10.47
C GLU A 1 -30.34 15.24 -9.05
N ASN A 2 -29.33 14.41 -8.88
CA ASN A 2 -28.87 13.96 -7.56
C ASN A 2 -27.92 14.99 -6.90
N ASN A 3 -27.65 14.85 -5.60
CA ASN A 3 -26.82 15.82 -4.86
C ASN A 3 -25.38 15.94 -5.40
N LEU A 4 -24.81 14.83 -5.90
CA LEU A 4 -23.46 14.84 -6.48
C LEU A 4 -23.42 15.61 -7.82
N GLU A 5 -24.46 15.51 -8.64
CA GLU A 5 -24.59 16.29 -9.88
C GLU A 5 -24.65 17.79 -9.57
N ARG A 6 -25.47 18.17 -8.59
CA ARG A 6 -25.59 19.58 -8.13
C ARG A 6 -24.27 20.12 -7.60
N LEU A 7 -23.56 19.32 -6.78
CA LEU A 7 -22.26 19.70 -6.25
C LEU A 7 -21.25 19.88 -7.37
N ARG A 8 -21.24 18.97 -8.36
CA ARG A 8 -20.25 19.01 -9.44
C ARG A 8 -20.44 20.17 -10.41
N LYS A 9 -21.67 20.67 -10.58
CA LYS A 9 -21.94 21.93 -11.29
C LYS A 9 -21.26 23.13 -10.62
N LYS A 10 -20.98 23.05 -9.32
CA LYS A 10 -20.33 24.11 -8.53
C LYS A 10 -18.85 23.85 -8.28
N LEU A 11 -18.44 22.59 -8.16
CA LEU A 11 -17.10 22.18 -7.78
C LEU A 11 -16.61 21.02 -8.65
N LYS A 12 -15.50 21.21 -9.37
CA LYS A 12 -14.85 20.11 -10.10
C LYS A 12 -14.07 19.23 -9.11
N PHE A 13 -14.34 17.93 -9.13
CA PHE A 13 -13.60 16.93 -8.33
C PHE A 13 -13.35 15.66 -9.14
N ASN A 14 -12.23 14.98 -8.85
CA ASN A 14 -11.77 13.77 -9.53
C ASN A 14 -11.83 12.52 -8.64
N ALA A 15 -11.96 12.72 -7.33
CA ALA A 15 -12.04 11.67 -6.32
C ALA A 15 -13.07 12.07 -5.26
N LEU A 16 -13.57 11.10 -4.51
CA LEU A 16 -14.42 11.35 -3.35
C LEU A 16 -13.88 10.61 -2.13
N TRP A 17 -13.79 11.34 -1.03
CA TRP A 17 -13.48 10.80 0.28
C TRP A 17 -14.76 10.72 1.10
N ILE A 18 -15.18 9.49 1.40
CA ILE A 18 -16.35 9.17 2.20
C ILE A 18 -15.89 8.98 3.65
N ASN A 19 -16.23 9.95 4.49
CA ASN A 19 -15.94 9.94 5.92
C ASN A 19 -17.24 10.08 6.71
N TYR A 20 -17.24 9.65 7.98
CA TYR A 20 -18.44 9.65 8.84
C TYR A 20 -19.63 8.89 8.21
N ASP A 21 -19.33 7.79 7.55
CA ASP A 21 -20.25 6.76 7.01
C ASP A 21 -20.82 5.83 8.10
N LEU A 22 -20.43 6.05 9.35
CA LEU A 22 -21.26 5.70 10.49
C LEU A 22 -22.38 6.75 10.60
N PRO A 23 -23.65 6.35 10.62
CA PRO A 23 -24.73 7.24 11.03
C PRO A 23 -24.64 7.49 12.54
N LYS A 24 -23.58 8.18 12.95
CA LYS A 24 -23.27 8.47 14.35
C LYS A 24 -24.22 9.56 14.81
N SER A 25 -25.10 9.21 15.75
CA SER A 25 -25.97 10.21 16.35
C SER A 25 -25.12 11.08 17.30
N THR A 26 -25.20 12.38 17.15
CA THR A 26 -24.55 13.35 18.06
C THR A 26 -25.36 13.55 19.36
N VAL A 27 -26.53 12.91 19.45
CA VAL A 27 -27.49 13.09 20.54
C VAL A 27 -27.10 12.29 21.79
N PHE A 28 -26.49 11.11 21.62
CA PHE A 28 -26.11 10.26 22.74
C PHE A 28 -24.69 10.54 23.20
N LYS A 29 -24.58 11.10 24.41
CA LYS A 29 -23.35 11.76 24.88
C LYS A 29 -22.30 10.83 25.48
N GLU A 30 -22.63 9.61 25.92
CA GLU A 30 -21.66 8.74 26.59
C GLU A 30 -21.85 7.27 26.21
N CYS A 31 -20.75 6.58 25.91
CA CYS A 31 -20.81 5.13 25.75
C CYS A 31 -21.19 4.48 27.08
N GLY A 32 -22.20 3.61 27.06
CA GLY A 32 -22.51 2.75 28.20
C GLY A 32 -23.34 3.41 29.29
N ASP A 33 -24.17 4.41 28.95
CA ASP A 33 -25.32 4.77 29.80
C ASP A 33 -26.09 3.50 30.14
N GLN A 34 -26.39 3.33 31.42
CA GLN A 34 -27.08 2.19 32.00
C GLN A 34 -28.40 1.92 31.26
N LYS A 35 -29.09 2.98 30.84
CA LYS A 35 -30.35 2.88 30.07
C LYS A 35 -30.17 2.24 28.70
N ASP A 36 -29.07 2.52 28.00
CA ASP A 36 -28.79 1.90 26.71
C ASP A 36 -28.39 0.44 26.85
N LYS A 37 -27.65 0.09 27.90
CA LYS A 37 -27.34 -1.31 28.22
C LYS A 37 -28.61 -2.10 28.51
N GLU A 38 -29.50 -1.55 29.33
CA GLU A 38 -30.80 -2.15 29.66
C GLU A 38 -31.66 -2.33 28.39
N ARG A 39 -31.85 -1.27 27.60
CA ARG A 39 -32.60 -1.33 26.33
C ARG A 39 -32.05 -2.38 25.37
N LEU A 40 -30.74 -2.44 25.19
CA LEU A 40 -30.11 -3.42 24.29
C LEU A 40 -30.24 -4.85 24.83
N SER A 41 -30.11 -5.04 26.14
CA SER A 41 -30.27 -6.36 26.78
C SER A 41 -31.71 -6.89 26.75
N GLU A 42 -32.71 -5.99 26.74
CA GLU A 42 -34.11 -6.35 26.51
C GLU A 42 -34.38 -6.71 25.04
N THR A 43 -33.63 -6.13 24.11
CA THR A 43 -33.82 -6.31 22.67
C THR A 43 -33.07 -7.53 22.11
N TYR A 44 -31.88 -7.85 22.66
CA TYR A 44 -30.98 -8.86 22.11
C TYR A 44 -30.54 -9.88 23.15
N SER A 45 -30.71 -11.16 22.86
CA SER A 45 -30.28 -12.28 23.72
C SER A 45 -28.77 -12.38 23.89
N TYR A 46 -27.99 -11.76 23.00
CA TYR A 46 -26.53 -11.71 23.07
C TYR A 46 -26.00 -10.42 22.46
N ILE A 47 -25.03 -9.80 23.14
CA ILE A 47 -24.40 -8.56 22.71
C ILE A 47 -22.88 -8.81 22.59
N PRO A 48 -22.29 -8.70 21.38
CA PRO A 48 -20.86 -8.95 21.20
C PRO A 48 -19.98 -7.86 21.83
N GLY A 49 -19.14 -8.21 22.81
CA GLY A 49 -18.07 -7.34 23.35
C GLY A 49 -18.52 -5.91 23.70
N ASP A 50 -17.73 -4.90 23.27
CA ASP A 50 -18.00 -3.46 23.46
C ASP A 50 -19.03 -2.88 22.47
N ALA A 51 -19.87 -3.71 21.83
CA ALA A 51 -20.84 -3.23 20.87
C ALA A 51 -21.80 -2.18 21.45
N TYR A 52 -21.98 -2.12 22.78
CA TYR A 52 -22.65 -1.03 23.51
C TYR A 52 -22.19 0.38 23.10
N CYS A 53 -20.91 0.58 22.78
CA CYS A 53 -20.42 1.87 22.26
C CYS A 53 -20.72 2.09 20.77
N GLN A 54 -20.89 1.01 20.01
CA GLN A 54 -21.18 1.03 18.57
C GLN A 54 -22.69 1.11 18.27
N PHE A 55 -23.55 0.77 19.23
CA PHE A 55 -25.01 0.89 19.14
C PHE A 55 -25.53 2.32 19.29
N ASN A 56 -24.63 3.31 19.38
CA ASN A 56 -24.96 4.73 19.50
C ASN A 56 -25.39 5.38 18.17
N THR A 57 -26.16 4.65 17.37
CA THR A 57 -26.62 5.07 16.03
C THR A 57 -28.12 4.83 15.90
N ASP A 58 -28.88 5.87 15.55
CA ASP A 58 -30.33 5.83 15.33
C ASP A 58 -30.74 4.87 14.19
N VAL A 59 -29.76 4.39 13.43
CA VAL A 59 -29.95 3.56 12.25
C VAL A 59 -30.26 2.11 12.57
N MET A 60 -29.90 1.59 13.74
CA MET A 60 -30.13 0.18 14.06
C MET A 60 -31.62 -0.17 14.21
N SER A 61 -32.43 0.79 14.68
CA SER A 61 -33.90 0.71 14.74
C SER A 61 -34.59 1.17 13.45
N GLY A 62 -33.84 1.67 12.47
CA GLY A 62 -34.36 2.13 11.19
C GLY A 62 -34.74 0.97 10.28
N TYR A 63 -35.82 1.15 9.52
CA TYR A 63 -36.22 0.24 8.45
C TYR A 63 -35.77 0.82 7.10
N PHE A 64 -35.10 0.02 6.27
CA PHE A 64 -34.67 0.40 4.93
C PHE A 64 -35.54 -0.29 3.86
N PRO A 65 -36.60 0.36 3.37
CA PRO A 65 -37.48 -0.19 2.35
C PRO A 65 -36.79 -0.16 0.99
N ASN A 66 -35.96 -1.13 0.69
CA ASN A 66 -35.49 -1.41 -0.67
C ASN A 66 -35.71 -2.90 -0.97
N ASN A 67 -35.59 -3.29 -2.26
CA ASN A 67 -35.80 -4.61 -2.91
C ASN A 67 -35.16 -5.85 -2.22
N PHE A 68 -35.20 -5.95 -0.91
CA PHE A 68 -34.87 -7.14 -0.14
C PHE A 68 -36.11 -8.03 -0.15
N THR A 69 -35.90 -9.30 -0.46
CA THR A 69 -36.98 -10.29 -0.60
C THR A 69 -37.57 -10.72 0.75
N SER A 70 -37.04 -10.22 1.87
CA SER A 70 -37.57 -10.45 3.22
C SER A 70 -37.50 -9.18 4.08
N GLU A 71 -38.50 -9.00 4.96
CA GLU A 71 -38.58 -7.92 5.96
C GLU A 71 -37.45 -8.01 7.01
N ASP A 72 -36.86 -9.19 7.21
CA ASP A 72 -35.73 -9.37 8.15
C ASP A 72 -34.43 -8.75 7.62
N LEU A 73 -34.22 -8.73 6.30
CA LEU A 73 -32.98 -8.21 5.67
C LEU A 73 -32.96 -6.68 5.55
N SER A 74 -34.07 -6.00 5.82
CA SER A 74 -34.22 -4.55 5.72
C SER A 74 -34.06 -3.82 7.06
N THR A 75 -33.80 -4.54 8.16
CA THR A 75 -33.50 -3.90 9.45
C THR A 75 -32.12 -3.24 9.42
N GLY A 76 -32.03 -2.05 9.99
CA GLY A 76 -30.76 -1.32 10.06
C GLY A 76 -29.69 -2.05 10.86
N LEU A 77 -30.07 -2.91 11.82
CA LEU A 77 -29.17 -3.85 12.50
C LEU A 77 -28.41 -4.75 11.51
N ASN A 78 -29.12 -5.40 10.59
CA ASN A 78 -28.53 -6.33 9.63
C ASN A 78 -27.73 -5.61 8.54
N LEU A 79 -28.15 -4.40 8.18
CA LEU A 79 -27.50 -3.59 7.13
C LEU A 79 -26.36 -2.71 7.65
N TYR A 80 -26.23 -2.53 8.97
CA TYR A 80 -25.24 -1.62 9.55
C TYR A 80 -23.79 -1.93 9.15
N PRO A 81 -23.31 -3.20 9.15
CA PRO A 81 -21.97 -3.52 8.66
C PRO A 81 -21.80 -3.25 7.15
N LEU A 82 -22.89 -3.26 6.39
CA LEU A 82 -22.90 -3.10 4.93
C LEU A 82 -23.01 -1.64 4.47
N SER A 83 -23.39 -0.73 5.37
CA SER A 83 -23.61 0.70 5.05
C SER A 83 -22.44 1.34 4.28
N GLY A 84 -21.20 1.13 4.74
CA GLY A 84 -20.00 1.69 4.10
C GLY A 84 -19.74 1.14 2.70
N ILE A 85 -19.89 -0.18 2.49
CA ILE A 85 -19.71 -0.78 1.16
C ILE A 85 -20.82 -0.36 0.19
N MET A 86 -22.06 -0.26 0.67
CA MET A 86 -23.18 0.22 -0.15
C MET A 86 -22.93 1.66 -0.61
N GLN A 87 -22.57 2.56 0.31
CA GLN A 87 -22.25 3.95 -0.01
C GLN A 87 -21.06 4.06 -0.98
N SER A 88 -20.02 3.25 -0.75
CA SER A 88 -18.85 3.16 -1.64
C SER A 88 -19.25 2.74 -3.05
N LYS A 89 -20.08 1.69 -3.18
CA LYS A 89 -20.57 1.19 -4.47
C LYS A 89 -21.35 2.25 -5.24
N TYR A 90 -22.35 2.86 -4.62
CA TYR A 90 -23.15 3.90 -5.28
C TYR A 90 -22.30 5.10 -5.71
N THR A 91 -21.35 5.52 -4.86
CA THR A 91 -20.43 6.62 -5.17
C THR A 91 -19.52 6.25 -6.34
N TYR A 92 -18.95 5.04 -6.33
CA TYR A 92 -18.10 4.54 -7.39
C TYR A 92 -18.84 4.45 -8.74
N GLU A 93 -20.03 3.85 -8.76
CA GLU A 93 -20.84 3.71 -9.97
C GLU A 93 -21.26 5.08 -10.53
N TYR A 94 -21.65 6.01 -9.67
CA TYR A 94 -21.96 7.38 -10.07
C TYR A 94 -20.75 8.07 -10.72
N LEU A 95 -19.59 8.05 -10.05
CA LEU A 95 -18.36 8.65 -10.57
C LEU A 95 -17.94 8.01 -11.90
N ARG A 96 -18.00 6.68 -11.99
CA ARG A 96 -17.69 5.92 -13.20
C ARG A 96 -18.58 6.35 -14.36
N ASN A 97 -19.88 6.40 -14.15
CA ASN A 97 -20.86 6.72 -15.18
C ASN A 97 -20.76 8.17 -15.64
N TYR A 98 -20.48 9.09 -14.72
CA TYR A 98 -20.38 10.51 -15.02
C TYR A 98 -19.04 10.88 -15.66
N MET A 99 -17.92 10.51 -15.03
CA MET A 99 -16.59 10.93 -15.48
C MET A 99 -16.11 10.16 -16.71
N LYS A 100 -16.66 8.96 -16.95
CA LYS A 100 -16.16 8.01 -17.96
C LYS A 100 -14.66 7.71 -17.80
N LYS A 101 -14.14 7.86 -16.58
CA LYS A 101 -12.76 7.62 -16.14
C LYS A 101 -12.79 6.75 -14.89
N ARG A 102 -11.68 6.06 -14.61
CA ARG A 102 -11.48 5.24 -13.41
C ARG A 102 -11.70 6.08 -12.16
N PRO A 103 -12.72 5.78 -11.34
CA PRO A 103 -12.97 6.54 -10.13
C PRO A 103 -11.94 6.24 -9.05
N LEU A 104 -11.64 7.26 -8.25
CA LEU A 104 -10.99 7.09 -6.96
C LEU A 104 -12.00 7.40 -5.84
N VAL A 105 -12.33 6.38 -5.06
CA VAL A 105 -13.15 6.51 -3.85
C VAL A 105 -12.33 6.00 -2.67
N VAL A 106 -12.30 6.75 -1.59
CA VAL A 106 -11.68 6.34 -0.33
C VAL A 106 -12.75 6.36 0.74
N SER A 107 -12.96 5.25 1.45
CA SER A 107 -14.01 5.07 2.46
C SER A 107 -13.42 4.66 3.80
N LYS A 108 -13.98 5.21 4.90
CA LYS A 108 -13.54 4.86 6.25
C LYS A 108 -13.98 3.45 6.62
N ARG A 109 -15.25 3.12 6.40
CA ARG A 109 -15.75 1.77 6.66
C ARG A 109 -15.56 0.90 5.44
N SER A 110 -15.23 -0.35 5.75
CA SER A 110 -15.11 -1.42 4.81
C SER A 110 -15.82 -2.66 5.32
N PHE A 111 -16.29 -3.47 4.38
CA PHE A 111 -16.76 -4.83 4.58
C PHE A 111 -16.03 -5.72 3.56
N PRO A 112 -15.93 -7.04 3.73
CA PRO A 112 -15.45 -7.92 2.66
C PRO A 112 -16.08 -7.58 1.30
N GLY A 113 -15.23 -7.34 0.30
CA GLY A 113 -15.63 -6.86 -1.03
C GLY A 113 -15.54 -5.35 -1.24
N SER A 114 -15.31 -4.53 -0.21
CA SER A 114 -15.19 -3.07 -0.34
C SER A 114 -14.11 -2.62 -1.32
N GLY A 115 -13.01 -3.37 -1.42
CA GLY A 115 -11.90 -3.07 -2.34
C GLY A 115 -12.28 -3.04 -3.82
N GLN A 116 -13.46 -3.55 -4.19
CA GLN A 116 -14.01 -3.42 -5.56
C GLN A 116 -14.47 -2.01 -5.90
N TYR A 117 -14.78 -1.20 -4.90
CA TYR A 117 -15.45 0.10 -5.07
C TYR A 117 -14.66 1.25 -4.45
N ALA A 118 -13.93 0.99 -3.38
CA ALA A 118 -13.19 2.02 -2.66
C ALA A 118 -11.92 1.45 -2.03
N GLY A 119 -10.90 2.31 -1.96
CA GLY A 119 -9.81 2.12 -1.02
C GLY A 119 -10.18 2.59 0.39
N THR A 120 -9.22 2.50 1.30
CA THR A 120 -9.42 2.88 2.70
C THR A 120 -8.13 3.44 3.30
N TRP A 121 -8.21 3.92 4.52
CA TRP A 121 -7.05 4.25 5.35
C TRP A 121 -7.23 3.65 6.72
N ILE A 122 -6.14 3.37 7.43
CA ILE A 122 -6.18 2.74 8.75
C ILE A 122 -6.68 3.67 9.88
N GLY A 123 -7.44 4.71 9.54
CA GLY A 123 -8.21 5.52 10.47
C GLY A 123 -7.46 6.68 11.12
N ASP A 124 -8.09 7.15 12.20
CA ASP A 124 -7.72 8.34 12.96
C ASP A 124 -6.66 8.01 14.02
N ASN A 125 -5.47 7.68 13.55
CA ASN A 125 -4.38 7.26 14.44
C ASN A 125 -3.84 8.44 15.26
N LYS A 126 -3.32 8.13 16.46
CA LYS A 126 -2.48 9.07 17.24
C LYS A 126 -1.04 9.02 16.72
N ALA A 127 -0.36 10.15 16.65
CA ALA A 127 1.06 10.19 16.29
C ALA A 127 1.89 9.58 17.42
N SER A 128 2.20 8.30 17.31
CA SER A 128 2.96 7.58 18.32
C SER A 128 3.71 6.41 17.70
N TRP A 129 4.83 6.03 18.32
CA TRP A 129 5.59 4.82 17.96
C TRP A 129 4.73 3.55 18.03
N LYS A 130 3.77 3.47 18.96
CA LYS A 130 2.82 2.36 19.02
C LYS A 130 1.93 2.32 17.78
N ALA A 131 1.41 3.47 17.34
CA ALA A 131 0.59 3.54 16.13
C ALA A 131 1.39 3.19 14.87
N LEU A 132 2.64 3.66 14.76
CA LEU A 132 3.55 3.28 13.68
C LEU A 132 3.74 1.75 13.65
N ARG A 133 4.08 1.12 14.79
CA ARG A 133 4.23 -0.34 14.88
C ARG A 133 2.96 -1.09 14.49
N MET A 134 1.80 -0.66 14.97
CA MET A 134 0.52 -1.32 14.69
C MET A 134 0.03 -1.08 13.26
N SER A 135 0.51 -0.04 12.58
CA SER A 135 0.10 0.25 11.20
C SER A 135 0.54 -0.82 10.20
N ILE A 136 1.72 -1.43 10.42
CA ILE A 136 2.29 -2.47 9.54
C ILE A 136 1.37 -3.72 9.48
N PRO A 137 1.04 -4.39 10.62
CA PRO A 137 0.12 -5.51 10.58
C PRO A 137 -1.29 -5.10 10.14
N ALA A 138 -1.78 -3.92 10.51
CA ALA A 138 -3.09 -3.44 10.05
C ALA A 138 -3.17 -3.34 8.53
N ILE A 139 -2.14 -2.76 7.90
CA ILE A 139 -2.05 -2.65 6.44
C ILE A 139 -1.98 -4.03 5.77
N MET A 140 -1.15 -4.94 6.28
CA MET A 140 -1.09 -6.32 5.79
C MET A 140 -2.46 -7.01 5.87
N THR A 141 -3.19 -6.80 6.97
CA THR A 141 -4.54 -7.31 7.15
C THR A 141 -5.52 -6.74 6.10
N TYR A 142 -5.45 -5.46 5.76
CA TYR A 142 -6.29 -4.88 4.70
C TYR A 142 -5.99 -5.47 3.31
N HIS A 143 -4.72 -5.79 3.02
CA HIS A 143 -4.36 -6.50 1.80
C HIS A 143 -4.98 -7.91 1.78
N MET A 144 -4.95 -8.63 2.91
CA MET A 144 -5.63 -9.93 3.05
C MET A 144 -7.16 -9.83 2.88
N TYR A 145 -7.77 -8.72 3.31
CA TYR A 145 -9.20 -8.45 3.12
C TYR A 145 -9.58 -8.06 1.68
N GLY A 146 -8.62 -8.06 0.75
CA GLY A 146 -8.84 -7.71 -0.64
C GLY A 146 -9.06 -6.20 -0.84
N ILE A 147 -8.46 -5.36 0.01
CA ILE A 147 -8.51 -3.89 -0.11
C ILE A 147 -7.08 -3.38 -0.36
N PRO A 148 -6.57 -3.51 -1.60
CA PRO A 148 -5.18 -3.20 -1.91
C PRO A 148 -4.89 -1.70 -1.89
N PHE A 149 -5.86 -0.83 -2.16
CA PHE A 149 -5.68 0.63 -2.05
C PHE A 149 -5.91 1.10 -0.60
N VAL A 150 -5.01 0.69 0.30
CA VAL A 150 -5.00 1.08 1.71
C VAL A 150 -3.87 2.09 1.98
N GLY A 151 -4.07 2.97 2.95
CA GLY A 151 -3.07 3.98 3.34
C GLY A 151 -2.97 4.25 4.83
N LEU A 152 -1.93 4.99 5.19
CA LEU A 152 -1.67 5.53 6.52
C LEU A 152 -1.71 7.06 6.49
N SER A 153 -2.30 7.67 7.52
CA SER A 153 -2.20 9.11 7.77
C SER A 153 -0.85 9.46 8.38
N ILE A 154 0.03 10.12 7.62
CA ILE A 154 1.41 10.41 8.04
C ILE A 154 1.47 11.36 9.24
N GLN A 155 0.52 12.29 9.37
CA GLN A 155 0.44 13.20 10.52
C GLN A 155 -0.69 12.85 11.49
N ALA A 156 -1.13 11.58 11.51
CA ALA A 156 -1.97 11.00 12.54
C ALA A 156 -3.06 11.93 13.12
N PHE A 157 -4.31 11.78 12.65
CA PHE A 157 -5.48 12.62 12.97
C PHE A 157 -5.50 13.36 14.33
N PHE A 158 -5.10 12.75 15.44
CA PHE A 158 -4.93 13.43 16.72
C PHE A 158 -3.52 14.00 16.91
N ILE A 159 -3.23 15.12 16.24
CA ILE A 159 -2.17 16.05 16.63
C ILE A 159 -2.84 17.39 16.97
N LEU A 160 -2.42 18.03 18.05
CA LEU A 160 -2.88 19.35 18.49
C LEU A 160 -2.33 20.47 17.58
N SER A 161 -2.28 20.34 16.26
CA SER A 161 -1.78 21.44 15.41
C SER A 161 -2.43 21.48 14.04
N ASP A 162 -2.89 22.67 13.67
CA ASP A 162 -3.49 23.01 12.37
C ASP A 162 -2.42 23.31 11.31
N SER A 163 -1.42 22.43 11.15
CA SER A 163 -0.37 22.61 10.13
C SER A 163 -0.55 21.68 8.93
N SER A 164 -0.55 22.28 7.75
CA SER A 164 -0.51 21.62 6.44
C SER A 164 0.92 21.32 5.96
N TYR A 165 1.95 21.60 6.76
CA TYR A 165 3.36 21.47 6.39
C TYR A 165 3.99 20.16 6.88
N ILE A 166 4.96 19.63 6.13
CA ILE A 166 5.67 18.36 6.40
C ILE A 166 6.41 18.45 7.74
N CYS A 167 6.22 17.44 8.59
CA CYS A 167 6.86 17.29 9.91
C CYS A 167 6.65 18.43 10.92
N GLU A 168 5.63 19.27 10.76
CA GLU A 168 5.28 20.25 11.79
C GLU A 168 4.41 19.62 12.89
N TYR A 169 4.77 19.88 14.15
CA TYR A 169 4.16 19.23 15.31
C TYR A 169 3.85 20.19 16.44
N SER A 170 2.76 19.90 17.14
CA SER A 170 2.53 20.28 18.53
C SER A 170 2.80 19.09 19.46
N SER A 171 3.00 19.39 20.75
CA SER A 171 3.34 18.47 21.83
C SER A 171 2.90 17.01 21.62
N GLY A 172 3.87 16.12 21.34
CA GLY A 172 3.65 14.66 21.33
C GLY A 172 4.36 13.88 20.22
N THR A 173 4.73 14.52 19.12
CA THR A 173 5.41 13.85 17.98
C THR A 173 6.85 14.34 17.84
N SER A 174 7.83 13.42 17.79
CA SER A 174 9.23 13.76 17.52
C SER A 174 9.49 13.91 16.01
N GLU A 175 10.51 14.68 15.64
CA GLU A 175 10.97 14.76 14.24
C GLU A 175 11.32 13.38 13.67
N GLU A 176 11.98 12.54 14.48
CA GLU A 176 12.28 11.17 14.11
C GLU A 176 11.02 10.40 13.74
N LEU A 177 9.97 10.46 14.56
CA LEU A 177 8.71 9.78 14.29
C LEU A 177 8.08 10.26 12.96
N CYS A 178 8.21 11.55 12.62
CA CYS A 178 7.80 12.05 11.30
C CYS A 178 8.47 11.31 10.16
N ILE A 179 9.80 11.26 10.24
CA ILE A 179 10.67 10.78 9.19
C ILE A 179 10.35 9.30 9.00
N ARG A 180 10.23 8.54 10.10
CA ARG A 180 9.85 7.12 10.07
C ARG A 180 8.44 6.89 9.52
N LEU A 181 7.48 7.77 9.80
CA LEU A 181 6.13 7.70 9.21
C LEU A 181 6.15 7.95 7.69
N HIS A 182 6.89 8.94 7.20
CA HIS A 182 7.06 9.18 5.77
C HIS A 182 7.76 8.01 5.08
N GLN A 183 8.83 7.49 5.70
CA GLN A 183 9.57 6.32 5.25
C GLN A 183 8.70 5.06 5.15
N LEU A 184 7.80 4.81 6.10
CA LEU A 184 6.85 3.71 5.98
C LEU A 184 5.80 4.01 4.90
N ALA A 185 5.28 5.24 4.87
CA ALA A 185 4.20 5.61 3.98
C ALA A 185 4.61 5.67 2.50
N SER A 186 5.91 5.74 2.19
CA SER A 186 6.41 5.66 0.81
C SER A 186 6.08 4.31 0.16
N PHE A 187 5.91 3.23 0.94
CA PHE A 187 5.55 1.90 0.44
C PHE A 187 4.05 1.67 0.32
N MET A 188 3.21 2.61 0.78
CA MET A 188 1.76 2.46 0.76
C MET A 188 1.18 2.94 -0.58
N PRO A 189 0.08 2.35 -1.09
CA PRO A 189 -0.60 2.87 -2.27
C PRO A 189 -1.19 4.25 -2.01
N LEU A 190 -1.94 4.40 -0.91
CA LEU A 190 -2.46 5.69 -0.46
C LEU A 190 -1.50 6.30 0.56
N THR A 191 -0.88 7.41 0.17
CA THR A 191 -0.01 8.22 1.04
C THR A 191 -0.62 9.60 1.13
N TRP A 192 -1.01 10.00 2.33
CA TRP A 192 -1.60 11.31 2.53
C TRP A 192 -1.17 11.93 3.86
N ASN A 193 -1.19 13.25 3.86
CA ASN A 193 -0.97 14.03 5.06
C ASN A 193 -2.34 14.55 5.54
N HIS A 194 -2.81 14.05 6.68
CA HIS A 194 -4.13 14.36 7.20
C HIS A 194 -4.07 14.57 8.71
N ASN A 195 -4.59 15.71 9.17
CA ASN A 195 -4.53 16.18 10.55
C ASN A 195 -5.87 16.81 10.98
N SER A 196 -6.19 16.79 12.28
CA SER A 196 -7.40 17.44 12.82
C SER A 196 -7.22 18.94 12.95
N LYS A 197 -8.31 19.69 12.70
CA LYS A 197 -8.36 21.13 12.99
C LYS A 197 -8.38 21.37 14.49
N ILE A 198 -7.21 21.64 15.08
CA ILE A 198 -7.07 22.26 16.40
C ILE A 198 -6.03 23.38 16.25
N THR A 199 -6.49 24.61 16.37
CA THR A 199 -5.69 25.83 16.30
C THR A 199 -4.63 25.85 17.40
N VAL A 200 -3.37 25.65 17.02
CA VAL A 200 -2.22 26.06 17.83
C VAL A 200 -1.55 27.22 17.10
N SER A 201 -1.14 28.23 17.88
CA SER A 201 -0.43 29.42 17.39
C SER A 201 0.73 29.02 16.48
N LEU A 202 0.77 29.62 15.29
CA LEU A 202 1.81 29.49 14.27
C LEU A 202 3.21 29.96 14.75
N GLU A 203 3.32 30.51 15.96
CA GLU A 203 4.58 31.03 16.51
C GLU A 203 5.53 29.93 17.03
N ASN A 204 5.13 28.65 17.02
CA ASN A 204 5.93 27.53 17.55
C ASN A 204 6.14 26.36 16.55
N THR A 205 6.27 26.63 15.24
CA THR A 205 6.63 25.57 14.27
C THR A 205 8.16 25.36 14.25
N THR A 206 8.60 24.12 14.49
CA THR A 206 9.99 23.79 14.90
C THR A 206 10.71 22.77 14.01
N ALA A 207 10.10 22.30 12.92
CA ALA A 207 10.68 21.24 12.09
C ALA A 207 12.00 21.69 11.42
N THR A 208 13.08 20.99 11.71
CA THR A 208 14.40 21.19 11.14
C THR A 208 14.41 20.95 9.63
N ASP A 209 15.33 21.61 8.92
CA ASP A 209 15.52 21.38 7.48
C ASP A 209 15.90 19.93 7.18
N PHE A 210 16.66 19.30 8.08
CA PHE A 210 17.00 17.89 8.02
C PHE A 210 15.77 16.98 8.02
N ALA A 211 14.79 17.23 8.91
CA ALA A 211 13.57 16.43 8.99
C ALA A 211 12.72 16.59 7.72
N LYS A 212 12.63 17.82 7.19
CA LYS A 212 11.93 18.11 5.94
C LYS A 212 12.58 17.39 4.76
N GLU A 213 13.91 17.46 4.63
CA GLU A 213 14.65 16.79 3.57
C GLU A 213 14.52 15.27 3.64
N SER A 214 14.64 14.70 4.85
CA SER A 214 14.48 13.25 5.06
C SER A 214 13.07 12.75 4.69
N ALA A 215 12.03 13.50 5.08
CA ALA A 215 10.66 13.20 4.69
C ALA A 215 10.44 13.34 3.17
N GLN A 216 11.04 14.34 2.54
CA GLN A 216 11.02 14.51 1.08
C GLN A 216 11.74 13.36 0.36
N ASN A 217 12.86 12.88 0.89
CA ASN A 217 13.58 11.73 0.32
C ASN A 217 12.73 10.46 0.31
N ALA A 218 11.95 10.22 1.37
CA ALA A 218 11.00 9.12 1.38
C ALA A 218 9.90 9.27 0.30
N LEU A 219 9.41 10.48 0.06
CA LEU A 219 8.44 10.75 -1.01
C LEU A 219 9.06 10.60 -2.40
N ARG A 220 10.30 11.06 -2.59
CA ARG A 220 11.07 10.87 -3.84
C ARG A 220 11.20 9.39 -4.18
N LEU A 221 11.55 8.55 -3.19
CA LEU A 221 11.61 7.10 -3.39
C LEU A 221 10.27 6.51 -3.87
N LYS A 222 9.14 6.96 -3.30
CA LYS A 222 7.81 6.55 -3.77
C LYS A 222 7.55 6.99 -5.22
N GLU A 223 7.91 8.22 -5.56
CA GLU A 223 7.75 8.76 -6.92
C GLU A 223 8.60 8.01 -7.93
N GLU A 224 9.83 7.63 -7.57
CA GLU A 224 10.69 6.77 -8.38
C GLU A 224 10.06 5.38 -8.56
N LEU A 225 9.52 4.79 -7.50
CA LEU A 225 8.86 3.49 -7.53
C LEU A 225 7.42 3.52 -8.12
N ILE A 226 6.95 4.66 -8.64
CA ILE A 226 5.52 4.82 -8.99
C ILE A 226 5.02 3.79 -10.00
N LEU A 227 5.86 3.38 -10.96
CA LEU A 227 5.50 2.35 -11.93
C LEU A 227 5.37 0.96 -11.28
N PHE A 228 6.19 0.68 -10.28
CA PHE A 228 6.10 -0.54 -9.48
C PHE A 228 4.85 -0.54 -8.61
N HIS A 229 4.59 0.54 -7.86
CA HIS A 229 3.34 0.74 -7.10
C HIS A 229 2.10 0.54 -7.99
N TYR A 230 2.10 1.16 -9.16
CA TYR A 230 0.99 1.11 -10.10
C TYR A 230 0.73 -0.31 -10.62
N SER A 231 1.80 -1.00 -11.02
CA SER A 231 1.73 -2.37 -11.53
C SER A 231 1.25 -3.34 -10.45
N LEU A 232 1.73 -3.21 -9.21
CA LEU A 232 1.27 -4.03 -8.08
C LEU A 232 -0.22 -3.79 -7.79
N LEU A 233 -0.65 -2.53 -7.77
CA LEU A 233 -2.05 -2.19 -7.52
C LEU A 233 -2.98 -2.81 -8.56
N LEU A 234 -2.64 -2.66 -9.85
CA LEU A 234 -3.46 -3.19 -10.92
C LEU A 234 -3.47 -4.73 -10.93
N LYS A 235 -2.33 -5.38 -10.72
CA LYS A 235 -2.30 -6.86 -10.56
C LYS A 235 -3.25 -7.32 -9.47
N CYS A 236 -3.32 -6.60 -8.35
CA CYS A 236 -4.27 -6.89 -7.28
C CYS A 236 -5.74 -6.66 -7.65
N ILE A 237 -6.04 -5.59 -8.39
CA ILE A 237 -7.43 -5.25 -8.73
C ILE A 237 -7.99 -6.13 -9.84
N VAL A 238 -7.15 -6.54 -10.81
CA VAL A 238 -7.64 -7.12 -12.08
C VAL A 238 -7.10 -8.51 -12.40
N GLY A 239 -5.96 -8.89 -11.82
CA GLY A 239 -5.20 -10.08 -12.18
C GLY A 239 -4.63 -10.04 -13.61
N ILE A 240 -3.60 -10.81 -13.90
CA ILE A 240 -3.10 -11.00 -15.27
C ILE A 240 -3.49 -12.41 -15.74
N LYS A 241 -4.59 -12.51 -16.51
CA LYS A 241 -5.03 -13.81 -17.06
C LYS A 241 -3.92 -14.42 -17.93
N GLY A 242 -3.47 -15.63 -17.58
CA GLY A 242 -2.49 -16.40 -18.34
C GLY A 242 -1.07 -16.41 -17.75
N GLN A 243 -0.85 -15.75 -16.62
CA GLN A 243 0.32 -16.00 -15.79
C GLN A 243 -0.10 -16.90 -14.61
N GLU A 244 0.49 -18.09 -14.54
CA GLU A 244 0.01 -19.21 -13.72
C GLU A 244 0.38 -19.11 -12.22
N SER A 245 1.03 -18.03 -11.79
CA SER A 245 1.47 -17.92 -10.39
C SER A 245 0.33 -17.49 -9.47
N LYS A 246 0.10 -18.28 -8.41
CA LYS A 246 -0.89 -18.02 -7.35
C LYS A 246 -0.62 -16.74 -6.52
N SER A 247 0.48 -16.03 -6.76
CA SER A 247 1.03 -14.96 -5.92
C SER A 247 0.92 -13.53 -6.51
N GLU A 248 0.05 -13.28 -7.47
CA GLU A 248 0.08 -12.02 -8.24
C GLU A 248 -0.45 -10.78 -7.51
N CYS A 249 -1.35 -10.97 -6.52
CA CYS A 249 -1.78 -9.88 -5.64
C CYS A 249 -1.00 -9.89 -4.33
N ALA A 250 0.24 -9.42 -4.40
CA ALA A 250 1.12 -9.28 -3.23
C ALA A 250 1.64 -7.84 -3.14
N TYR A 251 0.78 -6.87 -2.83
CA TYR A 251 1.24 -5.47 -2.72
C TYR A 251 2.08 -5.29 -1.45
N ILE A 252 1.48 -5.40 -0.25
CA ILE A 252 2.20 -5.56 1.01
C ILE A 252 1.78 -6.89 1.62
N THR A 253 2.74 -7.77 1.87
CA THR A 253 2.48 -9.12 2.35
C THR A 253 3.40 -9.53 3.49
N PRO A 254 2.91 -10.34 4.45
CA PRO A 254 3.76 -10.92 5.47
C PRO A 254 4.75 -11.91 4.84
N LEU A 255 5.87 -12.15 5.52
CA LEU A 255 6.92 -13.04 5.01
C LEU A 255 6.43 -14.48 4.79
N GLY A 256 5.59 -14.99 5.71
CA GLY A 256 4.97 -16.31 5.61
C GLY A 256 4.06 -16.50 4.39
N TYR A 257 3.75 -15.44 3.62
CA TYR A 257 3.09 -15.55 2.32
C TYR A 257 4.03 -16.08 1.22
N HIS A 258 5.33 -15.79 1.32
CA HIS A 258 6.34 -16.12 0.30
C HIS A 258 7.24 -17.29 0.68
N TYR A 259 7.35 -17.58 1.98
CA TYR A 259 8.35 -18.48 2.51
C TYR A 259 7.71 -19.50 3.45
N SER A 260 8.25 -20.72 3.43
CA SER A 260 7.97 -21.74 4.43
C SER A 260 8.54 -21.32 5.80
N PRO A 261 8.11 -21.96 6.90
CA PRO A 261 8.71 -21.76 8.21
C PRO A 261 10.24 -21.90 8.19
N SER A 262 10.92 -21.14 9.05
CA SER A 262 12.37 -21.20 9.21
C SER A 262 12.81 -22.61 9.63
N LYS A 263 14.00 -23.04 9.20
CA LYS A 263 14.62 -24.28 9.74
C LYS A 263 15.15 -24.04 11.15
N ASN A 264 15.36 -22.79 11.54
CA ASN A 264 15.70 -22.42 12.89
C ASN A 264 14.43 -22.31 13.74
N GLU A 265 14.22 -23.28 14.63
CA GLU A 265 13.02 -23.36 15.50
C GLU A 265 12.84 -22.15 16.43
N SER A 266 13.88 -21.33 16.65
CA SER A 266 13.77 -20.09 17.42
C SER A 266 13.09 -18.93 16.67
N ILE A 267 12.86 -19.09 15.37
CA ILE A 267 12.29 -18.05 14.49
C ILE A 267 10.94 -18.52 13.97
N ASP A 268 9.86 -17.91 14.49
CA ASP A 268 8.53 -18.05 13.89
C ASP A 268 8.29 -16.91 12.89
N ILE A 269 8.34 -17.27 11.60
CA ILE A 269 8.11 -16.33 10.49
C ILE A 269 6.70 -15.70 10.52
N TYR A 270 5.72 -16.35 11.16
CA TYR A 270 4.35 -15.86 11.26
C TYR A 270 4.18 -14.83 12.38
N ASP A 271 5.12 -14.72 13.31
CA ASP A 271 5.10 -13.76 14.40
C ASP A 271 5.83 -12.44 14.09
N ILE A 272 6.52 -12.37 12.95
CA ILE A 272 7.20 -11.16 12.46
C ILE A 272 6.16 -10.12 12.02
N LYS A 273 6.13 -8.97 12.70
CA LYS A 273 5.07 -7.93 12.54
C LYS A 273 5.59 -6.59 12.05
N ASP A 274 6.89 -6.39 12.02
CA ASP A 274 7.56 -5.12 11.73
C ASP A 274 8.53 -5.21 10.52
N GLN A 275 8.27 -6.21 9.67
CA GLN A 275 8.97 -6.46 8.41
C GLN A 275 7.96 -7.04 7.41
N PHE A 276 8.04 -6.64 6.15
CA PHE A 276 7.10 -7.08 5.11
C PHE A 276 7.73 -7.15 3.72
N MET A 277 7.11 -7.93 2.84
CA MET A 277 7.42 -7.92 1.41
C MET A 277 6.56 -6.87 0.71
N PHE A 278 7.20 -5.95 -0.01
CA PHE A 278 6.58 -5.01 -0.93
C PHE A 278 6.71 -5.54 -2.37
N GLY A 279 5.58 -5.95 -2.95
CA GLY A 279 5.63 -6.83 -4.10
C GLY A 279 6.24 -8.18 -3.73
N ASN A 280 6.79 -8.84 -4.74
CA ASN A 280 7.67 -10.00 -4.55
C ASN A 280 9.14 -9.59 -4.44
N ALA A 281 9.45 -8.31 -4.66
CA ALA A 281 10.78 -7.85 -5.03
C ALA A 281 11.53 -7.14 -3.90
N LEU A 282 10.83 -6.44 -2.99
CA LEU A 282 11.48 -5.67 -1.93
C LEU A 282 11.11 -6.21 -0.56
N LEU A 283 12.11 -6.45 0.27
CA LEU A 283 11.95 -6.72 1.69
C LEU A 283 12.17 -5.41 2.45
N VAL A 284 11.13 -4.92 3.12
CA VAL A 284 11.11 -3.62 3.78
C VAL A 284 11.09 -3.80 5.29
N ASN A 285 11.95 -3.07 5.99
CA ASN A 285 12.18 -3.23 7.43
C ASN A 285 12.07 -1.86 8.14
N PRO A 286 10.85 -1.35 8.39
CA PRO A 286 10.68 -0.06 9.05
C PRO A 286 11.35 -0.01 10.43
N VAL A 287 11.96 1.15 10.73
CA VAL A 287 12.42 1.49 12.09
C VAL A 287 11.23 2.01 12.88
N VAL A 288 10.91 1.36 13.98
CA VAL A 288 9.62 1.52 14.67
C VAL A 288 9.74 1.81 16.16
N ASN A 289 10.95 2.08 16.63
CA ASN A 289 11.23 2.57 17.98
C ASN A 289 12.07 3.85 17.92
N ASN A 290 11.96 4.66 18.98
CA ASN A 290 12.72 5.90 19.12
C ASN A 290 14.22 5.61 19.30
N ASP A 291 15.07 6.42 18.69
CA ASP A 291 16.53 6.37 18.79
C ASP A 291 17.17 5.01 18.42
N GLU A 292 16.46 4.17 17.67
CA GLU A 292 16.95 2.86 17.24
C GLU A 292 18.11 3.03 16.26
N LYS A 293 19.30 2.49 16.60
CA LYS A 293 20.53 2.55 15.78
C LYS A 293 20.87 1.25 15.09
N GLN A 294 20.28 0.15 15.56
CA GLN A 294 20.42 -1.17 14.96
C GLN A 294 19.07 -1.88 15.05
N LYS A 295 18.72 -2.64 14.01
CA LYS A 295 17.50 -3.43 13.94
C LYS A 295 17.87 -4.88 13.66
N LYS A 296 17.20 -5.80 14.36
CA LYS A 296 17.27 -7.23 14.04
C LYS A 296 16.32 -7.52 12.88
N ILE A 297 16.85 -8.01 11.76
CA ILE A 297 16.10 -8.29 10.54
C ILE A 297 16.22 -9.77 10.22
N TYR A 298 15.10 -10.43 9.97
CA TYR A 298 15.10 -11.82 9.54
C TYR A 298 15.27 -11.89 8.02
N PHE A 299 16.27 -12.63 7.55
CA PHE A 299 16.46 -12.93 6.13
C PHE A 299 16.06 -14.38 5.87
N PRO A 300 14.96 -14.64 5.13
CA PRO A 300 14.58 -15.98 4.72
C PRO A 300 15.66 -16.67 3.89
N GLU A 301 15.52 -17.98 3.63
CA GLU A 301 16.39 -18.75 2.74
C GLU A 301 16.25 -18.31 1.26
N ASP A 302 16.73 -17.12 0.94
CA ASP A 302 16.69 -16.49 -0.37
C ASP A 302 17.90 -15.57 -0.57
N THR A 303 18.02 -14.98 -1.76
CA THR A 303 19.06 -14.00 -2.07
C THR A 303 18.49 -12.60 -1.91
N PHE A 304 19.13 -11.77 -1.08
CA PHE A 304 18.78 -10.38 -0.87
C PHE A 304 20.01 -9.49 -1.06
N TYR A 305 19.82 -8.35 -1.70
CA TYR A 305 20.84 -7.32 -1.83
C TYR A 305 20.39 -6.07 -1.08
N ASP A 306 21.28 -5.40 -0.36
CA ASP A 306 20.97 -4.09 0.20
C ASP A 306 20.63 -3.13 -0.94
N PHE A 307 19.47 -2.46 -0.84
CA PHE A 307 18.91 -1.66 -1.92
C PHE A 307 19.78 -0.45 -2.28
N TYR A 308 20.49 0.09 -1.30
CA TYR A 308 21.25 1.33 -1.44
C TYR A 308 22.71 1.08 -1.85
N THR A 309 23.32 0.04 -1.30
CA THR A 309 24.74 -0.28 -1.51
C THR A 309 24.96 -1.37 -2.57
N GLY A 310 23.94 -2.13 -2.94
CA GLY A 310 24.05 -3.23 -3.90
C GLY A 310 24.64 -4.52 -3.33
N LYS A 311 25.12 -4.50 -2.08
CA LYS A 311 25.84 -5.61 -1.44
C LYS A 311 24.92 -6.79 -1.16
N LEU A 312 25.44 -8.02 -1.34
CA LEU A 312 24.75 -9.25 -0.97
C LEU A 312 24.62 -9.36 0.55
N VAL A 313 23.46 -9.80 1.01
CA VAL A 313 23.28 -10.28 2.38
C VAL A 313 23.73 -11.74 2.42
N GLU A 314 24.77 -12.03 3.20
CA GLU A 314 25.42 -13.35 3.25
C GLU A 314 24.58 -14.35 4.06
N GLU A 315 24.04 -13.91 5.19
CA GLU A 315 23.23 -14.74 6.08
C GLU A 315 21.85 -15.02 5.48
N ARG A 316 21.40 -16.26 5.67
CA ARG A 316 20.14 -16.79 5.14
C ARG A 316 19.47 -17.65 6.20
N ASP A 317 18.15 -17.64 6.21
CA ASP A 317 17.33 -18.30 7.24
C ASP A 317 17.76 -17.89 8.66
N ALA A 318 18.09 -16.61 8.83
CA ALA A 318 18.73 -16.09 10.03
C ALA A 318 18.31 -14.66 10.33
N GLU A 319 18.35 -14.30 11.61
CA GLU A 319 18.19 -12.93 12.06
C GLU A 319 19.56 -12.23 12.17
N VAL A 320 19.70 -11.11 11.48
CA VAL A 320 20.94 -10.32 11.40
C VAL A 320 20.71 -8.97 12.08
N LEU A 321 21.69 -8.53 12.87
CA LEU A 321 21.68 -7.20 13.48
C LEU A 321 22.28 -6.19 12.50
N VAL A 322 21.44 -5.31 11.95
CA VAL A 322 21.82 -4.36 10.90
C VAL A 322 21.84 -2.93 11.47
N PRO A 323 22.87 -2.11 11.18
CA PRO A 323 22.83 -0.68 11.49
C PRO A 323 21.73 0.03 10.71
N VAL A 324 20.96 0.88 11.39
CA VAL A 324 19.92 1.69 10.77
C VAL A 324 20.22 3.17 10.96
N VAL A 325 19.94 3.94 9.92
CA VAL A 325 20.16 5.38 9.88
C VAL A 325 18.83 6.11 9.75
N ILE A 326 18.80 7.41 10.00
CA ILE A 326 17.55 8.18 10.00
C ILE A 326 17.15 8.62 8.58
N GLU A 327 18.11 8.70 7.67
CA GLU A 327 18.00 9.23 6.31
C GLU A 327 17.16 8.34 5.41
N HIS A 328 17.22 7.02 5.62
CA HIS A 328 16.45 6.06 4.83
C HIS A 328 15.95 4.87 5.65
N ILE A 329 14.93 4.21 5.11
CA ILE A 329 14.42 2.95 5.63
C ILE A 329 15.30 1.79 5.16
N PRO A 330 15.58 0.77 5.98
CA PRO A 330 16.27 -0.43 5.51
C PRO A 330 15.40 -1.21 4.50
N VAL A 331 15.93 -1.43 3.30
CA VAL A 331 15.26 -2.10 2.19
C VAL A 331 16.24 -3.05 1.52
N TYR A 332 15.78 -4.25 1.19
CA TYR A 332 16.57 -5.25 0.49
C TYR A 332 15.87 -5.74 -0.76
N PHE A 333 16.61 -5.75 -1.86
CA PHE A 333 16.15 -6.21 -3.15
C PHE A 333 16.32 -7.73 -3.26
N ARG A 334 15.19 -8.44 -3.32
CA ARG A 334 15.15 -9.88 -3.51
C ARG A 334 15.65 -10.25 -4.91
N GLY A 335 16.68 -11.09 -4.96
CA GLY A 335 17.18 -11.68 -6.20
C GLY A 335 16.07 -12.37 -7.00
N GLY A 336 16.20 -12.34 -8.32
CA GLY A 336 15.22 -12.91 -9.25
C GLY A 336 14.23 -11.89 -9.77
N HIS A 337 14.32 -10.64 -9.33
CA HIS A 337 13.37 -9.59 -9.67
C HIS A 337 14.06 -8.40 -10.35
N THR A 338 13.28 -7.73 -11.18
CA THR A 338 13.61 -6.39 -11.70
C THR A 338 12.69 -5.38 -11.04
N ILE A 339 13.04 -4.10 -11.08
CA ILE A 339 12.18 -2.96 -10.73
C ILE A 339 12.55 -1.77 -11.63
N PRO A 340 11.60 -1.20 -12.40
CA PRO A 340 11.79 0.06 -13.09
C PRO A 340 11.51 1.22 -12.13
N MET A 341 12.46 2.15 -12.04
CA MET A 341 12.36 3.37 -11.26
C MET A 341 12.31 4.57 -12.20
N VAL A 342 11.37 5.49 -11.98
CA VAL A 342 11.18 6.68 -12.81
C VAL A 342 12.20 7.74 -12.42
N GLN A 343 12.86 8.35 -13.40
CA GLN A 343 13.75 9.48 -13.13
C GLN A 343 12.94 10.74 -12.80
N LEU A 344 13.12 11.31 -11.60
CA LEU A 344 12.32 12.46 -11.16
C LEU A 344 12.54 13.72 -12.02
N HIS A 345 13.78 13.96 -12.48
CA HIS A 345 14.11 15.09 -13.35
C HIS A 345 13.58 14.94 -14.77
N ASN A 346 13.36 13.71 -15.23
CA ASN A 346 12.78 13.41 -16.53
C ASN A 346 11.86 12.19 -16.42
N ASN A 347 10.61 12.45 -16.06
CA ASN A 347 9.62 11.40 -15.75
C ASN A 347 9.18 10.55 -16.98
N SER A 348 9.79 10.78 -18.14
CA SER A 348 9.70 9.90 -19.32
C SER A 348 10.81 8.85 -19.40
N ASN A 349 11.83 8.94 -18.55
CA ASN A 349 12.91 7.96 -18.48
C ASN A 349 12.73 7.05 -17.27
N ILE A 350 13.15 5.80 -17.43
CA ILE A 350 13.22 4.84 -16.33
C ILE A 350 14.63 4.28 -16.21
N ASP A 351 15.03 4.02 -14.98
CA ASP A 351 16.19 3.25 -14.62
C ASP A 351 15.75 1.83 -14.27
N LEU A 352 16.38 0.82 -14.85
CA LEU A 352 16.03 -0.58 -14.63
C LEU A 352 16.97 -1.19 -13.60
N HIS A 353 16.46 -1.44 -12.40
CA HIS A 353 17.17 -2.14 -11.33
C HIS A 353 16.96 -3.65 -11.49
N ILE A 354 18.03 -4.42 -11.44
CA ILE A 354 18.06 -5.87 -11.74
C ILE A 354 18.77 -6.58 -10.60
N ALA A 355 18.02 -7.34 -9.79
CA ALA A 355 18.59 -8.20 -8.76
C ALA A 355 18.74 -9.62 -9.27
N LEU A 356 19.98 -10.04 -9.54
CA LEU A 356 20.27 -11.36 -10.09
C LEU A 356 20.07 -12.46 -9.05
N LYS A 357 19.44 -13.57 -9.43
CA LYS A 357 19.39 -14.78 -8.58
C LYS A 357 20.02 -15.96 -9.30
N LYS A 358 20.93 -16.62 -8.58
CA LYS A 358 21.58 -17.84 -9.01
C LYS A 358 20.53 -18.95 -9.22
N SER A 359 20.65 -19.63 -10.35
CA SER A 359 19.89 -20.80 -10.75
C SER A 359 20.87 -21.79 -11.38
N VAL A 360 20.59 -23.07 -11.26
CA VAL A 360 21.36 -24.12 -11.95
C VAL A 360 20.44 -24.75 -12.99
N GLU A 361 20.88 -24.81 -14.24
CA GLU A 361 20.15 -25.49 -15.30
C GLU A 361 20.29 -27.00 -15.20
N ALA A 362 19.42 -27.74 -15.90
CA ALA A 362 19.51 -29.20 -15.98
C ALA A 362 20.86 -29.70 -16.53
N SER A 363 21.57 -28.86 -17.29
CA SER A 363 22.92 -29.10 -17.79
C SER A 363 24.02 -28.99 -16.72
N GLY A 364 23.68 -28.58 -15.49
CA GLY A 364 24.65 -28.23 -14.43
C GLY A 364 25.25 -26.83 -14.59
N ARG A 365 24.90 -26.10 -15.65
CA ARG A 365 25.38 -24.74 -15.91
C ARG A 365 24.78 -23.77 -14.88
N THR A 366 25.64 -22.96 -14.26
CA THR A 366 25.19 -21.85 -13.40
C THR A 366 24.74 -20.69 -14.27
N VAL A 367 23.53 -20.21 -14.00
CA VAL A 367 22.93 -19.07 -14.69
C VAL A 367 22.24 -18.17 -13.67
N TYR A 368 22.18 -16.89 -13.97
CA TYR A 368 21.56 -15.87 -13.14
C TYR A 368 20.35 -15.32 -13.86
N ARG A 369 19.24 -15.21 -13.15
CA ARG A 369 17.97 -14.77 -13.73
C ARG A 369 17.33 -13.69 -12.90
N SER A 370 16.64 -12.79 -13.59
CA SER A 370 15.70 -11.84 -12.99
C SER A 370 14.52 -11.64 -13.93
N ASN A 371 13.34 -11.38 -13.38
CA ASN A 371 12.18 -11.04 -14.20
C ASN A 371 11.31 -9.95 -13.57
N GLY A 372 10.41 -9.39 -14.36
CA GLY A 372 9.41 -8.44 -13.90
C GLY A 372 8.34 -8.20 -14.95
N VAL A 373 7.16 -7.79 -14.48
CA VAL A 373 6.00 -7.53 -15.34
C VAL A 373 5.39 -6.21 -14.92
N TYR A 374 5.28 -5.25 -15.86
CA TYR A 374 4.85 -3.89 -15.57
C TYR A 374 3.72 -3.47 -16.49
N ILE A 375 2.66 -2.94 -15.88
CA ILE A 375 1.46 -2.51 -16.59
C ILE A 375 1.61 -1.04 -16.98
N LEU A 376 1.28 -0.75 -18.23
CA LEU A 376 1.45 0.57 -18.83
C LEU A 376 0.15 0.97 -19.52
N ASP A 377 -0.53 1.98 -18.98
CA ASP A 377 -1.72 2.58 -19.58
C ASP A 377 -1.73 4.11 -19.40
N ASP A 378 -2.86 4.76 -19.68
CA ASP A 378 -3.04 6.21 -19.56
C ASP A 378 -3.30 6.69 -18.12
N GLY A 379 -3.34 5.78 -17.14
CA GLY A 379 -3.58 6.08 -15.73
C GLY A 379 -5.04 6.37 -15.34
N GLU A 380 -5.96 6.54 -16.29
CA GLU A 380 -7.31 7.07 -16.00
C GLU A 380 -8.46 6.40 -16.75
N SER A 381 -8.23 5.64 -17.81
CA SER A 381 -9.31 5.01 -18.58
C SER A 381 -10.02 3.89 -17.80
N LEU A 382 -11.33 3.76 -18.05
CA LEU A 382 -12.20 2.77 -17.39
C LEU A 382 -11.94 1.31 -17.76
N HIS A 383 -11.35 1.06 -18.92
CA HIS A 383 -11.23 -0.30 -19.48
C HIS A 383 -9.79 -0.69 -19.82
N SER A 384 -8.82 0.19 -19.57
CA SER A 384 -7.40 -0.07 -19.83
C SER A 384 -6.85 -1.25 -19.03
N TYR A 385 -7.55 -1.65 -17.96
CA TYR A 385 -7.17 -2.72 -17.06
C TYR A 385 -7.88 -4.06 -17.35
N ILE A 386 -8.83 -4.12 -18.30
CA ILE A 386 -9.43 -5.40 -18.71
C ILE A 386 -8.32 -6.20 -19.40
N SER A 387 -8.07 -7.45 -18.99
CA SER A 387 -6.90 -8.22 -19.44
C SER A 387 -6.77 -8.36 -20.97
N SER A 388 -7.88 -8.25 -21.71
CA SER A 388 -7.89 -8.26 -23.19
C SER A 388 -7.49 -6.93 -23.84
N MET A 389 -7.49 -5.85 -23.06
CA MET A 389 -7.23 -4.45 -23.44
C MET A 389 -5.98 -3.86 -22.78
N MET A 390 -5.29 -4.62 -21.91
CA MET A 390 -4.13 -4.15 -21.16
C MET A 390 -2.84 -4.25 -21.98
N TYR A 391 -2.04 -3.18 -21.97
CA TYR A 391 -0.66 -3.20 -22.42
C TYR A 391 0.26 -3.38 -21.22
N TYR A 392 1.18 -4.33 -21.32
CA TYR A 392 2.19 -4.55 -20.30
C TYR A 392 3.50 -5.02 -20.94
N ILE A 393 4.59 -4.83 -20.23
CA ILE A 393 5.90 -5.35 -20.62
C ILE A 393 6.32 -6.45 -19.66
N SER A 394 6.93 -7.51 -20.18
CA SER A 394 7.72 -8.43 -19.37
C SER A 394 9.20 -8.18 -19.63
N ILE A 395 9.97 -8.14 -18.56
CA ILE A 395 11.42 -7.99 -18.59
C ILE A 395 11.99 -9.31 -18.10
N GLU A 396 12.86 -9.91 -18.89
CA GLU A 396 13.58 -11.14 -18.59
C GLU A 396 15.07 -10.87 -18.73
N VAL A 397 15.81 -11.07 -17.65
CA VAL A 397 17.27 -10.94 -17.63
C VAL A 397 17.86 -12.31 -17.40
N THR A 398 18.79 -12.72 -18.26
CA THR A 398 19.59 -13.93 -18.08
C THR A 398 21.06 -13.61 -18.26
N TYR A 399 21.88 -14.09 -17.34
CA TYR A 399 23.33 -13.99 -17.41
C TYR A 399 23.97 -15.35 -17.11
N ALA A 400 24.85 -15.82 -17.98
CA ALA A 400 25.44 -17.15 -17.88
C ALA A 400 26.96 -17.06 -18.07
N PRO A 401 27.75 -16.79 -17.02
CA PRO A 401 29.19 -16.63 -17.14
C PRO A 401 29.86 -17.77 -17.95
N PRO A 402 30.84 -17.48 -18.81
CA PRO A 402 31.39 -16.16 -19.16
C PRO A 402 30.61 -15.41 -20.26
N ASP A 403 29.43 -15.90 -20.67
CA ASP A 403 28.65 -15.33 -21.77
C ASP A 403 28.09 -13.94 -21.44
N SER A 404 27.60 -13.24 -22.48
CA SER A 404 26.97 -11.94 -22.32
C SER A 404 25.66 -12.00 -21.52
N MET A 405 25.36 -10.92 -20.81
CA MET A 405 24.05 -10.71 -20.20
C MET A 405 23.03 -10.36 -21.28
N VAL A 406 21.90 -11.04 -21.27
CA VAL A 406 20.77 -10.80 -22.19
C VAL A 406 19.63 -10.17 -21.40
N VAL A 407 19.24 -8.96 -21.79
CA VAL A 407 18.04 -8.28 -21.29
C VAL A 407 16.99 -8.29 -22.39
N LYS A 408 15.93 -9.08 -22.18
CA LYS A 408 14.82 -9.22 -23.13
C LYS A 408 13.61 -8.47 -22.59
N ILE A 409 13.12 -7.51 -23.36
CA ILE A 409 11.91 -6.74 -23.04
C ILE A 409 10.84 -7.13 -24.05
N VAL A 410 9.78 -7.77 -23.56
CA VAL A 410 8.69 -8.29 -24.40
C VAL A 410 7.45 -7.45 -24.17
N PRO A 411 7.00 -6.68 -25.19
CA PRO A 411 5.74 -5.97 -25.11
C PRO A 411 4.57 -6.93 -25.40
N HIS A 412 3.59 -6.94 -24.51
CA HIS A 412 2.35 -7.70 -24.66
C HIS A 412 1.21 -6.75 -25.01
N LYS A 413 0.73 -6.86 -26.26
CA LYS A 413 -0.29 -5.96 -26.81
C LYS A 413 -1.70 -6.51 -26.59
N PRO A 414 -2.71 -5.63 -26.42
CA PRO A 414 -4.10 -6.05 -26.34
C PRO A 414 -4.59 -6.74 -27.62
N LYS A 415 -5.55 -7.65 -27.47
CA LYS A 415 -6.11 -8.44 -28.60
C LYS A 415 -7.03 -7.62 -29.51
N SER A 416 -7.64 -6.56 -28.99
CA SER A 416 -8.42 -5.62 -29.80
C SER A 416 -7.49 -4.58 -30.41
N GLY A 417 -7.53 -4.39 -31.73
CA GLY A 417 -6.68 -3.49 -32.51
C GLY A 417 -6.84 -1.99 -32.22
N THR A 418 -7.15 -1.59 -30.98
CA THR A 418 -7.13 -0.22 -30.51
C THR A 418 -5.67 0.26 -30.42
N SER A 419 -5.17 0.77 -31.55
CA SER A 419 -3.87 1.43 -31.72
C SER A 419 -3.66 2.66 -30.82
N GLN A 420 -4.68 3.10 -30.08
CA GLN A 420 -4.64 4.27 -29.22
C GLN A 420 -3.72 4.14 -27.99
N TYR A 421 -3.44 2.91 -27.50
CA TYR A 421 -2.61 2.72 -26.30
C TYR A 421 -1.10 2.79 -26.57
N LEU A 422 -0.66 2.56 -27.81
CA LEU A 422 0.75 2.67 -28.20
C LEU A 422 1.26 4.13 -28.20
N TYR A 423 0.36 5.12 -28.20
CA TYR A 423 0.70 6.54 -28.24
C TYR A 423 0.79 7.22 -26.85
N LEU A 424 0.50 6.52 -25.75
CA LEU A 424 0.39 7.13 -24.42
C LEU A 424 1.37 6.58 -23.37
N THR A 425 2.44 5.88 -23.75
CA THR A 425 3.44 5.48 -22.76
C THR A 425 4.27 6.70 -22.38
N LYS A 426 3.99 7.25 -21.18
CA LYS A 426 4.77 8.32 -20.55
C LYS A 426 6.27 7.99 -20.54
N TYR A 427 6.58 6.70 -20.34
CA TYR A 427 7.93 6.16 -20.25
C TYR A 427 8.43 5.72 -21.64
N LYS A 428 9.42 6.44 -22.16
CA LYS A 428 9.92 6.30 -23.54
C LYS A 428 11.27 5.58 -23.62
N THR A 429 12.05 5.59 -22.55
CA THR A 429 13.45 5.17 -22.60
C THR A 429 13.87 4.52 -21.29
N ILE A 430 14.61 3.41 -21.39
CA ILE A 430 15.40 2.89 -20.27
C ILE A 430 16.77 3.57 -20.37
N SER A 431 17.11 4.38 -19.39
CA SER A 431 18.32 5.20 -19.42
C SER A 431 19.52 4.49 -18.82
N ASN A 432 19.34 3.84 -17.67
CA ASN A 432 20.41 3.12 -16.99
C ASN A 432 19.96 1.70 -16.59
N LEU A 433 20.96 0.82 -16.44
CA LEU A 433 20.80 -0.53 -15.89
C LEU A 433 21.60 -0.60 -14.59
N PHE A 434 20.93 -0.87 -13.47
CA PHE A 434 21.57 -1.06 -12.16
C PHE A 434 21.58 -2.56 -11.84
N LEU A 435 22.75 -3.16 -11.76
CA LEU A 435 22.93 -4.60 -11.54
C LEU A 435 23.32 -4.89 -10.10
N TYR A 436 22.48 -5.64 -9.39
CA TYR A 436 22.75 -6.09 -8.03
C TYR A 436 23.27 -7.54 -8.06
N GLY A 437 24.40 -7.76 -7.39
CA GLY A 437 25.09 -9.06 -7.35
C GLY A 437 26.12 -9.31 -8.46
N TYR A 438 26.50 -8.30 -9.24
CA TYR A 438 27.47 -8.44 -10.34
C TYR A 438 28.93 -8.55 -9.86
N GLU A 439 29.32 -7.80 -8.82
CA GLU A 439 30.69 -7.77 -8.27
C GLU A 439 31.20 -9.17 -7.84
N PHE A 440 30.31 -10.00 -7.30
CA PHE A 440 30.60 -11.39 -6.91
C PHE A 440 30.82 -12.33 -8.12
N LEU A 441 30.43 -11.93 -9.33
CA LEU A 441 30.51 -12.77 -10.53
C LEU A 441 31.85 -12.63 -11.25
N ILE A 442 32.58 -11.55 -11.02
CA ILE A 442 33.84 -11.23 -11.72
C ILE A 442 35.03 -11.19 -10.76
N GLY A 443 34.78 -11.26 -9.44
CA GLY A 443 35.85 -11.26 -8.45
C GLY A 443 36.64 -9.94 -8.42
N GLN A 444 36.01 -8.83 -8.81
CA GLN A 444 36.56 -7.49 -8.68
C GLN A 444 35.56 -6.59 -7.96
N GLU A 445 36.10 -5.77 -7.05
CA GLU A 445 35.39 -4.67 -6.38
C GLU A 445 34.82 -3.65 -7.42
N PRO A 446 33.75 -2.93 -7.05
CA PRO A 446 32.83 -2.21 -7.95
C PRO A 446 33.41 -1.39 -9.10
#